data_AF-A0A9D1MHG1-F1
#
_entry.id   AF-A0A9D1MHG1-F1
#
_cell.length_a   1.000
_cell.length_b   1.000
_cell.length_c   1.000
_cell.angle_alpha   90.00
_cell.angle_beta   90.00
_cell.angle_gamma   90.00
#
_symmetry.space_group_name_H-M   'P 1'
#
loop_
_entity.id
_entity.type
_entity.pdbx_description
1 polymer ?
#
loop_
_entity_poly.entity_id
_entity_poly.type
_entity_poly.pdbx_seq_one_letter_code
_entity_poly.pdbx_strand_id
1 'polypeptide(L)' 'MSLIKERLIEELRYSPYTTVELAKKVGVSPEMITQYRTTDKLPKLETFAELCKALDCSADYILGLTDRP' A
#
# COMPACT_ATOMS: atom_id res chain seq x y z
N MET A 1 -1.59 -1.80 15.83
CA MET A 1 -1.28 -1.94 14.38
C MET A 1 0.24 -1.89 14.23
N SER A 2 0.82 -2.66 13.33
CA SER A 2 2.24 -2.50 13.00
C SER A 2 2.46 -1.18 12.24
N LEU A 3 3.54 -0.45 12.53
CA LEU A 3 3.90 0.82 11.86
C LEU A 3 3.80 0.74 10.33
N ILE A 4 4.18 -0.41 9.78
CA ILE A 4 4.15 -0.71 8.34
C ILE A 4 2.76 -0.56 7.74
N LYS A 5 1.77 -1.10 8.45
CA LYS A 5 0.38 -1.09 8.00
C LYS A 5 -0.20 0.32 8.08
N GLU A 6 0.16 1.06 9.13
CA GLU A 6 -0.31 2.42 9.34
C GLU A 6 0.18 3.33 8.21
N ARG A 7 1.49 3.33 7.93
CA ARG A 7 2.08 4.07 6.80
C ARG A 7 1.48 3.65 5.46
N LEU A 8 1.33 2.34 5.20
CA LEU A 8 0.73 1.87 3.95
C LEU A 8 -0.71 2.38 3.75
N ILE A 9 -1.52 2.34 4.81
CA ILE A 9 -2.91 2.80 4.75
C ILE A 9 -2.97 4.32 4.58
N GLU A 10 -2.07 5.06 5.22
CA GLU A 10 -1.94 6.51 5.04
C GLU A 10 -1.59 6.85 3.60
N GLU A 11 -0.55 6.23 3.02
CA GLU A 11 -0.17 6.46 1.62
C GLU A 11 -1.32 6.11 0.67
N LEU A 12 -2.01 4.99 0.92
CA LEU A 12 -3.22 4.59 0.17
C LEU A 12 -4.40 5.55 0.31
N ARG A 13 -4.46 6.34 1.40
CA ARG A 13 -5.51 7.33 1.68
C ARG A 13 -5.15 8.69 1.08
N TYR A 14 -3.89 9.09 1.16
CA TYR A 14 -3.37 10.32 0.56
C TYR A 14 -3.19 10.20 -0.96
N SER A 15 -3.14 8.98 -1.46
CA SER A 15 -3.11 8.72 -2.90
C SER A 15 -4.31 9.34 -3.62
N PRO A 16 -4.10 9.95 -4.79
CA PRO A 16 -5.19 10.44 -5.64
C PRO A 16 -6.00 9.31 -6.29
N TYR A 17 -5.56 8.05 -6.15
CA TYR A 17 -6.18 6.90 -6.82
C TYR A 17 -7.28 6.26 -5.96
N THR A 18 -8.36 5.86 -6.62
CA THR A 18 -9.39 5.03 -6.00
C THR A 18 -8.90 3.59 -5.78
N THR A 19 -9.57 2.86 -4.89
CA THR A 19 -9.30 1.43 -4.63
C THR A 19 -9.26 0.59 -5.91
N VAL A 20 -10.12 0.89 -6.89
CA VAL A 20 -10.21 0.17 -8.16
C VAL A 20 -9.04 0.53 -9.08
N GLU A 21 -8.62 1.79 -9.13
CA GLU A 21 -7.48 2.22 -9.92
C GLU A 21 -6.16 1.67 -9.38
N LEU A 22 -5.98 1.72 -8.05
CA LEU A 22 -4.84 1.09 -7.38
C LEU A 22 -4.81 -0.40 -7.64
N ALA A 23 -5.95 -1.09 -7.48
CA ALA A 23 -6.06 -2.51 -7.78
C ALA A 23 -5.64 -2.82 -9.23
N LYS A 24 -6.09 -2.02 -10.19
CA LYS A 24 -5.74 -2.17 -11.60
C LYS A 24 -4.27 -1.87 -11.89
N LYS A 25 -3.67 -0.85 -11.27
CA LYS A 25 -2.25 -0.51 -11.39
C LYS A 25 -1.35 -1.59 -10.80
N VAL A 26 -1.74 -2.11 -9.64
CA VAL A 26 -0.98 -3.10 -8.88
C VAL A 26 -1.21 -4.53 -9.40
N GLY A 27 -2.25 -4.74 -10.20
CA GLY A 27 -2.59 -6.05 -10.74
C GLY A 27 -3.28 -6.97 -9.72
N VAL A 28 -4.00 -6.40 -8.75
CA VAL A 28 -4.75 -7.14 -7.74
C VAL A 28 -6.24 -6.83 -7.81
N SER A 29 -7.06 -7.60 -7.07
CA SER A 29 -8.48 -7.31 -6.94
C SER A 29 -8.73 -6.11 -6.01
N PRO A 30 -9.74 -5.27 -6.27
CA PRO A 30 -10.10 -4.15 -5.39
C PRO A 30 -10.49 -4.60 -3.96
N GLU A 31 -10.99 -5.83 -3.82
CA GLU A 31 -11.21 -6.46 -2.52
C GLU A 31 -9.90 -6.66 -1.74
N MET A 32 -8.79 -7.01 -2.39
CA MET A 32 -7.49 -7.12 -1.73
C MET A 32 -7.03 -5.77 -1.17
N ILE A 33 -7.16 -4.69 -1.96
CA ILE A 33 -6.82 -3.34 -1.49
C ILE A 33 -7.68 -2.94 -0.29
N THR A 34 -8.97 -3.28 -0.32
CA THR A 34 -9.88 -3.06 0.81
C THR A 34 -9.45 -3.87 2.03
N GLN A 35 -9.11 -5.15 1.84
CA GLN A 35 -8.61 -6.01 2.90
C GLN A 35 -7.33 -5.47 3.53
N TYR A 36 -6.42 -4.85 2.77
CA TYR A 36 -5.23 -4.22 3.35
C TYR A 36 -5.56 -3.04 4.28
N ARG A 37 -6.69 -2.35 4.04
CA ARG A 37 -7.15 -1.23 4.88
C ARG A 37 -7.92 -1.69 6.12
N THR A 38 -8.76 -2.71 5.99
CA THR A 38 -9.70 -3.12 7.04
C THR A 38 -9.23 -4.31 7.84
N THR A 39 -8.47 -5.23 7.24
CA THR A 39 -7.99 -6.46 7.88
C THR A 39 -6.51 -6.32 8.25
N ASP A 40 -5.97 -7.27 9.02
CA ASP A 40 -4.53 -7.32 9.33
C ASP A 40 -3.68 -8.04 8.29
N LYS A 41 -4.22 -8.25 7.07
CA LYS A 41 -3.40 -8.74 5.96
C LYS A 41 -2.48 -7.66 5.43
N LEU A 42 -1.23 -8.05 5.23
CA LEU A 42 -0.27 -7.30 4.44
C LEU A 42 -0.27 -7.77 2.97
N PRO A 43 0.03 -6.88 2.02
CA PRO A 43 0.29 -7.28 0.64
C PRO A 43 1.49 -8.23 0.57
N LYS A 44 1.50 -9.11 -0.43
CA LYS A 44 2.68 -9.90 -0.77
C LYS A 44 3.79 -8.98 -1.27
N LEU A 45 5.03 -9.45 -1.25
CA LEU A 45 6.19 -8.67 -1.71
C LEU A 45 5.99 -8.09 -3.12
N GLU A 46 5.43 -8.87 -4.05
CA GLU A 46 5.12 -8.42 -5.42
C GLU A 46 4.09 -7.28 -5.43
N THR A 47 2.93 -7.49 -4.78
CA THR A 47 1.88 -6.48 -4.65
C THR A 47 2.38 -5.23 -3.93
N PHE A 48 3.24 -5.39 -2.94
CA PHE A 48 3.83 -4.31 -2.18
C PHE A 48 4.77 -3.47 -3.04
N ALA A 49 5.63 -4.09 -3.84
CA ALA A 49 6.50 -3.39 -4.77
C ALA A 49 5.69 -2.59 -5.81
N GLU A 50 4.63 -3.20 -6.36
CA GLU A 50 3.74 -2.53 -7.30
C GLU A 50 2.92 -1.41 -6.65
N LEU A 51 2.51 -1.57 -5.39
CA LEU A 51 1.86 -0.51 -4.59
C LEU A 51 2.81 0.67 -4.38
N CYS A 52 4.04 0.41 -3.96
CA CYS A 52 5.07 1.43 -3.76
C CYS A 52 5.30 2.22 -5.06
N LYS A 53 5.45 1.53 -6.19
CA LYS A 53 5.55 2.18 -7.51
C LYS A 53 4.31 2.97 -7.90
N ALA A 54 3.11 2.44 -7.64
CA ALA A 54 1.86 3.11 -7.99
C ALA A 54 1.61 4.37 -7.15
N LEU A 55 2.08 4.36 -5.90
CA LEU A 55 1.98 5.43 -4.92
C LEU A 55 3.15 6.42 -4.97
N ASP A 56 4.18 6.12 -5.77
CA ASP A 56 5.44 6.89 -5.81
C ASP A 56 6.09 6.99 -4.42
N CYS A 57 6.01 5.91 -3.64
CA CYS A 57 6.46 5.85 -2.25
C CYS A 57 7.57 4.80 -2.09
N SER A 58 8.57 5.09 -1.27
CA SER A 58 9.66 4.15 -0.99
C SER A 58 9.19 2.99 -0.11
N ALA A 59 9.50 1.76 -0.53
CA ALA A 59 9.26 0.55 0.27
C ALA A 59 9.88 0.66 1.66
N ASP A 60 11.07 1.23 1.77
CA ASP A 60 11.78 1.41 3.03
C ASP A 60 11.06 2.38 3.99
N TYR A 61 10.38 3.39 3.45
CA TYR A 61 9.55 4.30 4.25
C TYR A 61 8.35 3.56 4.82
N ILE A 62 7.61 2.83 3.98
CA ILE A 62 6.46 2.06 4.44
C ILE A 62 6.91 0.98 5.43
N LEU A 63 8.05 0.31 5.21
CA LEU A 63 8.57 -0.70 6.14
C LEU A 63 9.12 -0.12 7.47
N GLY A 64 9.20 1.21 7.59
CA GLY A 64 9.75 1.87 8.78
C GLY A 64 11.27 1.71 8.91
N LEU A 65 11.95 1.37 7.82
CA LEU A 65 13.41 1.28 7.74
C LEU A 65 14.04 2.68 7.55
N THR A 66 13.26 3.66 7.10
CA THR A 66 13.65 5.06 6.96
C THR A 66 12.48 6.00 7.22
N ASP A 67 12.77 7.22 7.67
CA ASP A 67 11.82 8.33 7.82
C ASP A 67 11.72 9.24 6.58
N ARG A 68 12.45 8.92 5.51
CA ARG A 68 12.38 9.63 4.23
C ARG A 68 11.40 8.90 3.29
N PRO A 69 10.32 9.57 2.85
CA PRO A 69 9.38 9.03 1.87
C PRO A 69 10.02 8.85 0.48
#